data_AF-A0AAD5PNC0-F1
#
_entry.id   AF-A0AAD5PNC0-F1
#
_cell.length_a   1.000
_cell.length_b   1.000
_cell.length_c   1.000
_cell.angle_alpha   90.00
_cell.angle_beta   90.00
_cell.angle_gamma   90.00
#
_symmetry.space_group_name_H-M   'P 1'
#
loop_
_entity.id
_entity.type
_entity.pdbx_description
1 polymer ?
#
loop_
_entity_poly.entity_id
_entity_poly.type
_entity_poly.pdbx_seq_one_letter_code
_entity_poly.pdbx_strand_id
1 'polypeptide(L)'
;MVTRWDTAGAMARGTLNNCGHGKTPWGTYLGCEENWAYYFQTTGEGPALTAKELASRKRYGVAAAAPAAGSTKSVSQGWHTVSSTDDRFARWNLAAVGANAEKDFRNEANTFGFNVEIDPLAPNSTPAKRVAMGRFAHEAAVCSLPVAGQPLAFYMGCDARNEYIYKFVSTAVWDPRDVGGGWPLATST
;
A
#
# COMPACT_ATOMS: atom_id res chain seq x y z
N MET A 1 -4.84 -7.50 7.92
CA MET A 1 -3.54 -7.91 8.50
C MET A 1 -3.35 -7.23 9.84
N VAL A 2 -3.03 -7.97 10.90
CA VAL A 2 -2.81 -7.42 12.25
C VAL A 2 -1.60 -6.48 12.28
N THR A 3 -1.79 -5.28 12.82
CA THR A 3 -0.72 -4.33 13.19
C THR A 3 -0.96 -3.80 14.61
N ARG A 4 0.01 -3.05 15.16
CA ARG A 4 -0.16 -2.33 16.42
C ARG A 4 -1.26 -1.27 16.38
N TRP A 5 -1.53 -0.68 15.21
CA TRP A 5 -2.60 0.31 15.05
C TRP A 5 -3.98 -0.34 14.93
N ASP A 6 -4.08 -1.44 14.19
CA ASP A 6 -5.33 -2.16 13.98
C ASP A 6 -5.14 -3.67 14.11
N THR A 7 -5.64 -4.21 15.22
CA THR A 7 -5.54 -5.63 15.53
C THR A 7 -6.59 -6.48 14.82
N ALA A 8 -7.68 -5.88 14.31
CA ALA A 8 -8.63 -6.57 13.44
C ALA A 8 -8.09 -6.70 12.00
N GLY A 9 -7.19 -5.79 11.62
CA GLY A 9 -6.50 -5.80 10.34
C GLY A 9 -7.37 -5.45 9.14
N ALA A 10 -8.39 -4.63 9.36
CA ALA A 10 -9.29 -4.05 8.37
C ALA A 10 -8.82 -2.67 7.88
N MET A 11 -7.92 -2.02 8.61
CA MET A 11 -7.54 -0.62 8.44
C MET A 11 -6.02 -0.47 8.30
N ALA A 12 -5.62 0.58 7.59
CA ALA A 12 -4.24 1.03 7.47
C ALA A 12 -4.16 2.52 7.86
N ARG A 13 -3.01 2.96 8.39
CA ARG A 13 -2.82 4.35 8.82
C ARG A 13 -2.11 5.18 7.74
N GLY A 14 -2.87 5.53 6.71
CA GLY A 14 -2.47 6.48 5.67
C GLY A 14 -2.19 5.87 4.30
N THR A 15 -1.74 6.73 3.40
CA THR A 15 -1.21 6.40 2.07
C THR A 15 0.18 7.01 1.95
N LEU A 16 1.07 6.37 1.20
CA LEU A 16 2.48 6.74 1.17
C LEU A 16 3.05 6.73 -0.24
N ASN A 17 3.85 7.75 -0.54
CA ASN A 17 4.57 7.90 -1.80
C ASN A 17 3.69 7.63 -3.03
N ASN A 18 2.61 8.41 -3.11
CA ASN A 18 1.65 8.35 -4.20
C ASN A 18 2.27 8.91 -5.47
N CYS A 19 2.48 8.05 -6.48
CA CYS A 19 3.10 8.43 -7.74
C CYS A 19 2.06 8.87 -8.78
N GLY A 20 1.80 8.04 -9.79
CA GLY A 20 0.74 8.27 -10.75
C GLY A 20 -0.64 7.91 -10.21
N HIS A 21 -1.59 7.78 -11.14
CA HIS A 21 -3.00 7.70 -10.80
C HIS A 21 -3.81 6.84 -11.76
N GLY A 22 -5.08 6.67 -11.39
CA GLY A 22 -6.13 6.13 -12.24
C GLY A 22 -7.42 6.91 -12.05
N LYS A 23 -8.28 6.87 -13.07
CA LYS A 23 -9.65 7.36 -12.98
C LYS A 23 -10.58 6.19 -13.27
N THR A 24 -11.54 5.97 -12.38
CA THR A 24 -12.56 4.95 -12.61
C THR A 24 -13.72 5.54 -13.43
N PRO A 25 -14.40 4.73 -14.25
CA PRO A 25 -15.55 5.20 -15.03
C PRO A 25 -16.75 5.57 -14.14
N TRP A 26 -16.79 5.07 -12.90
CA TRP A 26 -17.79 5.46 -11.89
C TRP A 26 -17.42 6.73 -11.11
N GLY A 27 -16.31 7.40 -11.43
CA GLY A 27 -16.04 8.77 -10.95
C GLY A 27 -15.17 8.88 -9.70
N THR A 28 -14.48 7.81 -9.30
CA THR A 28 -13.49 7.83 -8.21
C THR A 28 -12.06 7.95 -8.73
N TYR A 29 -11.16 8.35 -7.84
CA TYR A 29 -9.73 8.51 -8.07
C TYR A 29 -8.97 7.31 -7.50
N LEU A 30 -7.95 6.82 -8.23
CA LEU A 30 -6.99 5.84 -7.74
C LEU A 30 -5.64 6.52 -7.55
N GLY A 31 -5.15 6.58 -6.31
CA GLY A 31 -3.76 6.93 -6.00
C GLY A 31 -2.89 5.67 -5.93
N CYS A 32 -1.70 5.71 -6.52
CA CYS A 32 -0.85 4.53 -6.65
C CYS A 32 0.36 4.62 -5.71
N GLU A 33 0.47 3.70 -4.74
CA GLU A 33 1.63 3.66 -3.83
C GLU A 33 2.80 2.94 -4.49
N GLU A 34 3.89 3.67 -4.74
CA GLU A 34 5.00 3.18 -5.56
C GLU A 34 6.22 2.85 -4.68
N ASN A 35 7.05 3.85 -4.40
CA ASN A 35 8.29 3.72 -3.65
C ASN A 35 8.06 3.74 -2.11
N TRP A 36 7.05 3.00 -1.63
CA TRP A 36 6.68 2.92 -0.22
C TRP A 36 7.73 2.20 0.64
N ALA A 37 8.46 1.23 0.07
CA ALA A 37 9.42 0.41 0.80
C ALA A 37 10.58 1.24 1.39
N TYR A 38 10.95 2.34 0.73
CA TYR A 38 12.04 3.22 1.18
C TYR A 38 11.73 4.00 2.45
N TYR A 39 10.49 4.01 2.93
CA TYR A 39 10.15 4.63 4.21
C TYR A 39 10.32 3.67 5.37
N PHE A 40 10.42 2.38 5.08
CA PHE A 40 10.50 1.31 6.06
C PHE A 40 11.89 0.72 6.13
N GLN A 41 12.17 0.18 7.30
CA GLN A 41 13.46 -0.42 7.58
C GLN A 41 13.32 -1.38 8.76
N THR A 42 14.22 -2.36 8.82
CA THR A 42 14.27 -3.31 9.92
C THR A 42 15.48 -2.99 10.78
N THR A 43 15.29 -2.38 11.95
CA THR A 43 16.39 -1.96 12.82
C THR A 43 16.17 -2.27 14.30
N GLY A 44 17.25 -2.61 15.01
CA GLY A 44 17.20 -2.99 16.41
C GLY A 44 17.16 -4.50 16.63
N GLU A 45 17.24 -4.90 17.89
CA GLU A 45 17.27 -6.29 18.32
C GLU A 45 15.84 -6.82 18.53
N GLY A 46 15.56 -8.00 17.97
CA GLY A 46 14.32 -8.72 18.13
C GLY A 46 14.49 -10.15 17.62
N PRO A 47 13.53 -11.07 17.89
CA PRO A 47 13.52 -12.39 17.28
C PRO A 47 13.69 -12.32 15.76
N ALA A 48 14.39 -13.31 15.22
CA ALA A 48 14.55 -13.46 13.79
C ALA A 48 13.17 -13.57 13.11
N LEU A 49 12.99 -12.80 12.03
CA LEU A 49 11.84 -12.95 11.15
C LEU A 49 11.87 -14.31 10.46
N THR A 50 10.71 -14.79 10.05
CA THR A 50 10.62 -16.00 9.25
C THR A 50 11.31 -15.83 7.90
N ALA A 51 11.76 -16.93 7.30
CA ALA A 51 12.38 -16.91 5.98
C ALA A 51 11.48 -16.27 4.90
N LYS A 52 10.15 -16.44 5.01
CA LYS A 52 9.17 -15.83 4.09
C LYS A 52 9.10 -14.31 4.25
N GLU A 53 9.11 -13.80 5.48
CA GLU A 53 9.12 -12.36 5.74
C GLU A 53 10.41 -11.71 5.24
N LEU A 54 11.57 -12.34 5.50
CA LEU A 54 12.86 -11.87 5.00
C LEU A 54 12.91 -11.85 3.47
N ALA A 55 12.46 -12.92 2.82
CA ALA A 55 12.41 -13.00 1.37
C ALA A 55 11.50 -11.93 0.76
N SER A 56 10.31 -11.71 1.36
CA SER A 56 9.38 -10.66 0.94
C SER A 56 9.99 -9.27 1.10
N ARG A 57 10.52 -8.94 2.29
CA ARG A 57 11.15 -7.64 2.55
C ARG A 57 12.31 -7.35 1.60
N LYS A 58 13.15 -8.36 1.34
CA LYS A 58 14.24 -8.27 0.37
C LYS A 58 13.73 -8.03 -1.05
N ARG A 59 12.68 -8.74 -1.48
CA ARG A 59 12.09 -8.58 -2.82
C ARG A 59 11.55 -7.16 -3.04
N TYR A 60 10.91 -6.58 -2.03
CA TYR A 60 10.39 -5.20 -2.14
C TYR A 60 11.44 -4.11 -1.84
N GLY A 61 12.69 -4.47 -1.52
CA GLY A 61 13.75 -3.49 -1.26
C GLY A 61 13.65 -2.76 0.09
N VAL A 62 12.98 -3.34 1.09
CA VAL A 62 12.97 -2.78 2.45
C VAL A 62 14.38 -2.82 3.04
N ALA A 63 14.84 -1.68 3.58
CA ALA A 63 16.18 -1.58 4.13
C ALA A 63 16.37 -2.51 5.35
N ALA A 64 17.50 -3.21 5.39
CA ALA A 64 17.85 -4.13 6.48
C ALA A 64 18.65 -3.46 7.62
N ALA A 65 18.98 -2.17 7.50
CA ALA A 65 19.74 -1.41 8.48
C ALA A 65 19.33 0.07 8.46
N ALA A 66 19.64 0.78 9.54
CA ALA A 66 19.42 2.23 9.63
C ALA A 66 20.37 2.96 8.67
N PRO A 67 19.96 4.14 8.16
CA PRO A 67 20.91 5.04 7.52
C PRO A 67 22.06 5.35 8.48
N ALA A 68 23.31 5.23 8.01
CA ALA A 68 24.47 5.63 8.81
C ALA A 68 24.41 7.13 9.12
N ALA A 69 24.78 7.51 10.35
CA ALA A 69 24.85 8.91 10.75
C ALA A 69 25.78 9.69 9.80
N GLY A 70 25.31 10.84 9.33
CA GLY A 70 26.06 11.69 8.40
C GLY A 70 26.04 11.22 6.93
N SER A 71 25.31 10.16 6.58
CA SER A 71 25.19 9.76 5.18
C SER A 71 24.38 10.76 4.36
N THR A 72 24.86 11.10 3.16
CA THR A 72 24.15 11.93 2.19
C THR A 72 23.30 11.11 1.20
N LYS A 73 23.38 9.78 1.28
CA LYS A 73 22.59 8.83 0.48
C LYS A 73 22.15 7.65 1.33
N SER A 74 20.91 7.22 1.18
CA SER A 74 20.37 6.09 1.92
C SER A 74 19.30 5.37 1.11
N VAL A 75 19.18 4.07 1.35
CA VAL A 75 18.07 3.23 0.84
C VAL A 75 16.77 3.44 1.62
N SER A 76 16.86 4.03 2.82
CA SER A 76 15.73 4.37 3.69
C SER A 76 15.68 5.87 3.97
N GLN A 77 14.47 6.43 4.04
CA GLN A 77 14.18 7.82 4.45
C GLN A 77 14.47 8.07 5.94
N GLY A 78 14.61 7.01 6.74
CA GLY A 78 15.02 7.12 8.14
C GLY A 78 13.96 7.70 9.09
N TRP A 79 12.68 7.81 8.73
CA TRP A 79 11.66 8.49 9.54
C TRP A 79 11.51 7.98 10.99
N HIS A 80 11.84 6.71 11.24
CA HIS A 80 11.90 6.16 12.60
C HIS A 80 12.98 6.78 13.50
N THR A 81 14.00 7.48 12.98
CA THR A 81 15.10 8.05 13.78
C THR A 81 14.66 9.24 14.61
N VAL A 82 13.51 9.85 14.28
CA VAL A 82 13.00 11.02 14.99
C VAL A 82 12.57 10.68 16.41
N SER A 83 11.92 9.53 16.60
CA SER A 83 11.52 9.04 17.92
C SER A 83 11.21 7.54 17.88
N SER A 84 11.70 6.81 18.88
CA SER A 84 11.39 5.39 19.08
C SER A 84 10.14 5.16 19.95
N THR A 85 9.55 6.21 20.54
CA THR A 85 8.42 6.11 21.47
C THR A 85 7.16 6.82 21.00
N ASP A 86 7.27 7.69 19.99
CA ASP A 86 6.12 8.28 19.33
C ASP A 86 5.76 7.45 18.09
N ASP A 87 4.59 6.81 18.12
CA ASP A 87 4.09 5.92 17.08
C ASP A 87 3.93 6.60 15.71
N ARG A 88 3.94 7.95 15.62
CA ARG A 88 4.03 8.67 14.32
C ARG A 88 5.35 8.41 13.60
N PHE A 89 6.41 8.15 14.35
CA PHE A 89 7.77 7.92 13.86
C PHE A 89 8.20 6.46 14.06
N ALA A 90 7.95 5.88 15.23
CA ALA A 90 8.36 4.51 15.55
C ALA A 90 7.82 3.46 14.56
N ARG A 91 6.64 3.72 13.97
CA ARG A 91 5.99 2.83 12.99
C ARG A 91 6.79 2.50 11.73
N TRP A 92 7.79 3.30 11.41
CA TRP A 92 8.64 3.09 10.23
C TRP A 92 9.77 2.08 10.48
N ASN A 93 9.92 1.60 11.72
CA ASN A 93 10.81 0.50 12.08
C ASN A 93 10.04 -0.82 12.19
N LEU A 94 10.39 -1.79 11.35
CA LEU A 94 9.74 -3.10 11.24
C LEU A 94 10.39 -4.20 12.09
N ALA A 95 11.25 -3.85 13.05
CA ALA A 95 11.82 -4.84 13.96
C ALA A 95 10.73 -5.45 14.86
N ALA A 96 10.86 -6.75 15.06
CA ALA A 96 9.93 -7.57 15.83
C ALA A 96 10.18 -7.46 17.35
N VAL A 97 10.26 -6.23 17.88
CA VAL A 97 10.68 -5.96 19.27
C VAL A 97 9.64 -6.36 20.34
N GLY A 98 8.38 -6.56 19.95
CA GLY A 98 7.30 -6.98 20.83
C GLY A 98 7.08 -8.49 20.85
N ALA A 99 6.18 -8.96 21.72
CA ALA A 99 5.79 -10.36 21.78
C ALA A 99 5.07 -10.84 20.50
N ASN A 100 4.35 -9.93 19.82
CA ASN A 100 3.60 -10.21 18.60
C ASN A 100 3.38 -8.91 17.79
N ALA A 101 2.72 -9.03 16.63
CA ALA A 101 2.45 -7.92 15.72
C ALA A 101 1.46 -6.86 16.24
N GLU A 102 0.75 -7.12 17.35
CA GLU A 102 -0.07 -6.10 18.03
C GLU A 102 0.78 -5.18 18.92
N LYS A 103 2.01 -5.63 19.27
CA LYS A 103 2.91 -4.92 20.19
C LYS A 103 4.09 -4.24 19.51
N ASP A 104 4.25 -4.40 18.20
CA ASP A 104 5.24 -3.70 17.39
C ASP A 104 4.76 -3.46 15.96
N PHE A 105 5.64 -2.92 15.12
CA PHE A 105 5.32 -2.50 13.75
C PHE A 105 5.85 -3.45 12.68
N ARG A 106 6.16 -4.71 13.02
CA ARG A 106 6.75 -5.68 12.06
C ARG A 106 5.92 -5.88 10.79
N ASN A 107 4.60 -5.63 10.87
CA ASN A 107 3.66 -5.78 9.75
C ASN A 107 3.29 -4.45 9.08
N GLU A 108 3.74 -3.30 9.58
CA GLU A 108 3.25 -1.99 9.12
C GLU A 108 3.42 -1.81 7.60
N ALA A 109 4.60 -2.15 7.07
CA ALA A 109 4.89 -2.04 5.63
C ALA A 109 3.95 -2.87 4.75
N ASN A 110 3.39 -3.97 5.25
CA ASN A 110 2.49 -4.82 4.49
C ASN A 110 1.12 -4.17 4.26
N THR A 111 0.83 -3.04 4.90
CA THR A 111 -0.38 -2.24 4.69
C THR A 111 -0.24 -1.19 3.56
N PHE A 112 0.94 -1.10 2.96
CA PHE A 112 1.30 -0.19 1.86
C PHE A 112 1.65 -0.95 0.58
N GLY A 113 1.65 -0.24 -0.54
CA GLY A 113 1.95 -0.77 -1.87
C GLY A 113 0.71 -1.20 -2.63
N PHE A 114 -0.41 -0.53 -2.39
CA PHE A 114 -1.67 -0.81 -3.06
C PHE A 114 -2.14 0.42 -3.82
N ASN A 115 -3.02 0.21 -4.80
CA ASN A 115 -3.87 1.28 -5.29
C ASN A 115 -4.89 1.66 -4.20
N VAL A 116 -5.03 2.96 -3.97
CA VAL A 116 -5.93 3.55 -2.98
C VAL A 116 -7.05 4.24 -3.73
N GLU A 117 -8.28 3.79 -3.56
CA GLU A 117 -9.44 4.45 -4.14
C GLU A 117 -9.99 5.54 -3.21
N ILE A 118 -10.30 6.69 -3.78
CA ILE A 118 -10.75 7.90 -3.10
C ILE A 118 -11.98 8.43 -3.84
N ASP A 119 -13.03 8.76 -3.10
CA ASP A 119 -14.12 9.58 -3.65
C ASP A 119 -13.76 11.06 -3.55
N PRO A 120 -13.50 11.77 -4.67
CA PRO A 120 -13.28 13.20 -4.60
C PRO A 120 -14.57 13.99 -4.29
N LEU A 121 -15.75 13.39 -4.47
CA LEU A 121 -17.05 14.04 -4.25
C LEU A 121 -17.64 13.73 -2.86
N ALA A 122 -17.12 12.72 -2.16
CA ALA A 122 -17.49 12.40 -0.78
C ALA A 122 -16.30 12.66 0.18
N PRO A 123 -16.05 13.92 0.59
CA PRO A 123 -14.83 14.31 1.33
C PRO A 123 -14.72 13.68 2.73
N ASN A 124 -15.83 13.19 3.28
CA ASN A 124 -15.86 12.49 4.57
C ASN A 124 -15.80 10.96 4.43
N SER A 125 -15.73 10.45 3.19
CA SER A 125 -15.56 9.01 2.94
C SER A 125 -14.16 8.56 3.36
N THR A 126 -14.04 7.30 3.75
CA THR A 126 -12.75 6.69 4.05
C THR A 126 -12.18 6.08 2.77
N PRO A 127 -10.99 6.49 2.30
CA PRO A 127 -10.32 5.83 1.19
C PRO A 127 -10.07 4.34 1.45
N ALA A 128 -10.11 3.49 0.41
CA ALA A 128 -9.83 2.07 0.58
C ALA A 128 -8.65 1.57 -0.26
N LYS A 129 -7.85 0.69 0.34
CA LYS A 129 -6.82 -0.08 -0.35
C LYS A 129 -7.48 -1.17 -1.20
N ARG A 130 -7.30 -1.15 -2.52
CA ARG A 130 -7.83 -2.17 -3.44
C ARG A 130 -6.91 -3.39 -3.49
N VAL A 131 -6.92 -4.18 -2.41
CA VAL A 131 -6.01 -5.33 -2.23
C VAL A 131 -6.11 -6.39 -3.34
N ALA A 132 -7.28 -6.52 -4.00
CA ALA A 132 -7.49 -7.42 -5.13
C ALA A 132 -6.65 -7.06 -6.37
N MET A 133 -6.19 -5.80 -6.47
CA MET A 133 -5.31 -5.33 -7.55
C MET A 133 -3.82 -5.65 -7.30
N GLY A 134 -3.52 -6.36 -6.21
CA GLY A 134 -2.17 -6.77 -5.87
C GLY A 134 -1.34 -5.72 -5.15
N ARG A 135 -0.20 -6.15 -4.61
CA ARG A 135 0.71 -5.32 -3.81
C ARG A 135 2.07 -5.25 -4.47
N PHE A 136 2.51 -4.06 -4.86
CA PHE A 136 3.82 -3.79 -5.48
C PHE A 136 4.08 -2.27 -5.54
N ALA A 137 5.10 -1.83 -6.29
CA ALA A 137 5.40 -0.43 -6.52
C ALA A 137 4.53 0.12 -7.66
N HIS A 138 3.26 0.44 -7.37
CA HIS A 138 2.29 0.82 -8.41
C HIS A 138 2.61 2.22 -8.96
N GLU A 139 2.86 2.31 -10.27
CA GLU A 139 3.08 3.59 -10.96
C GLU A 139 1.75 4.27 -11.32
N ALA A 140 0.85 3.53 -11.96
CA ALA A 140 -0.45 4.01 -12.40
C ALA A 140 -1.45 2.84 -12.46
N ALA A 141 -2.75 3.16 -12.49
CA ALA A 141 -3.83 2.18 -12.63
C ALA A 141 -4.79 2.61 -13.75
N VAL A 142 -4.55 2.11 -14.96
CA VAL A 142 -5.29 2.54 -16.16
C VAL A 142 -6.46 1.61 -16.42
N CYS A 143 -7.69 2.14 -16.31
CA CYS A 143 -8.89 1.39 -16.63
C CYS A 143 -9.05 1.22 -18.15
N SER A 144 -9.50 0.04 -18.58
CA SER A 144 -9.90 -0.22 -19.97
C SER A 144 -11.10 0.64 -20.37
N LEU A 145 -11.32 0.76 -21.68
CA LEU A 145 -12.56 1.36 -22.18
C LEU A 145 -13.77 0.52 -21.68
N PRO A 146 -14.75 1.16 -21.02
CA PRO A 146 -15.92 0.46 -20.53
C PRO A 146 -16.80 -0.01 -21.69
N VAL A 147 -17.23 -1.27 -21.65
CA VAL A 147 -18.19 -1.86 -22.60
C VAL A 147 -19.32 -2.48 -21.79
N ALA A 148 -20.56 -2.09 -22.08
CA ALA A 148 -21.73 -2.55 -21.32
C ALA A 148 -21.80 -4.08 -21.27
N GLY A 149 -22.01 -4.64 -20.08
CA GLY A 149 -22.08 -6.08 -19.86
C GLY A 149 -20.74 -6.82 -19.94
N GLN A 150 -19.60 -6.11 -20.02
CA GLN A 150 -18.26 -6.70 -19.99
C GLN A 150 -17.50 -6.30 -18.71
N PRO A 151 -16.60 -7.16 -18.20
CA PRO A 151 -15.69 -6.79 -17.12
C PRO A 151 -14.81 -5.58 -17.46
N LEU A 152 -14.40 -4.84 -16.43
CA LEU A 152 -13.38 -3.82 -16.54
C LEU A 152 -12.00 -4.42 -16.27
N ALA A 153 -11.02 -4.01 -17.07
CA ALA A 153 -9.63 -4.32 -16.81
C ALA A 153 -8.89 -3.10 -16.30
N PHE A 154 -7.97 -3.30 -15.36
CA PHE A 154 -7.05 -2.29 -14.86
C PHE A 154 -5.62 -2.74 -15.14
N TYR A 155 -4.90 -1.96 -15.94
CA TYR A 155 -3.49 -2.19 -16.28
C TYR A 155 -2.60 -1.40 -15.33
N MET A 156 -1.60 -2.05 -14.74
CA MET A 156 -0.76 -1.50 -13.68
C MET A 156 0.71 -1.85 -13.91
N GLY A 157 1.60 -0.86 -13.85
CA GLY A 157 3.05 -1.08 -13.87
C GLY A 157 3.62 -1.20 -12.46
N CYS A 158 4.63 -2.05 -12.29
CA CYS A 158 5.50 -2.04 -11.13
C CYS A 158 6.80 -1.28 -11.48
N ASP A 159 6.96 -0.04 -11.02
CA ASP A 159 8.13 0.78 -11.37
C ASP A 159 9.34 0.42 -10.50
N ALA A 160 9.94 -0.71 -10.83
CA ALA A 160 11.30 -1.01 -10.45
C ALA A 160 11.99 -1.79 -11.58
N ARG A 161 13.32 -1.73 -11.59
CA ARG A 161 14.11 -2.35 -12.65
C ARG A 161 13.86 -3.85 -12.71
N ASN A 162 13.49 -4.34 -13.89
CA ASN A 162 13.17 -5.76 -14.17
C ASN A 162 11.94 -6.30 -13.42
N GLU A 163 11.03 -5.43 -12.98
CA GLU A 163 9.71 -5.86 -12.51
C GLU A 163 8.70 -5.92 -13.67
N TYR A 164 7.43 -6.17 -13.34
CA TYR A 164 6.43 -6.62 -14.30
C TYR A 164 5.32 -5.59 -14.57
N ILE A 165 4.53 -5.89 -15.60
CA ILE A 165 3.24 -5.25 -15.88
C ILE A 165 2.13 -6.24 -15.47
N TYR A 166 1.13 -5.71 -14.78
CA TYR A 166 0.00 -6.46 -14.24
C TYR A 166 -1.32 -6.03 -14.87
N LYS A 167 -2.27 -6.95 -14.89
CA LYS A 167 -3.66 -6.70 -15.30
C LYS A 167 -4.59 -7.32 -14.27
N PHE A 168 -5.44 -6.49 -13.67
CA PHE A 168 -6.60 -6.94 -12.89
C PHE A 168 -7.84 -6.92 -13.78
N VAL A 169 -8.73 -7.90 -13.63
CA VAL A 169 -10.03 -7.93 -14.33
C VAL A 169 -11.12 -8.10 -13.28
N SER A 170 -12.11 -7.21 -13.30
CA SER A 170 -13.20 -7.23 -12.33
C SER A 170 -14.09 -8.47 -12.51
N THR A 171 -14.68 -8.97 -11.43
CA THR A 171 -15.73 -9.98 -11.51
C THR A 171 -17.05 -9.35 -11.98
N ALA A 172 -17.37 -8.17 -11.46
CA ALA A 172 -18.54 -7.41 -11.90
C ALA A 172 -18.37 -6.91 -13.33
N VAL A 173 -19.47 -6.92 -14.08
CA VAL A 173 -19.56 -6.34 -15.42
C VAL A 173 -19.93 -4.87 -15.34
N TRP A 174 -19.48 -4.10 -16.32
CA TRP A 174 -19.78 -2.68 -16.41
C TRP A 174 -21.26 -2.42 -16.75
N ASP A 175 -21.91 -1.60 -15.93
CA ASP A 175 -23.22 -1.01 -16.22
C ASP A 175 -23.06 0.49 -16.53
N PRO A 176 -23.49 0.98 -17.71
CA PRO A 176 -23.46 2.40 -18.03
C PRO A 176 -24.19 3.31 -17.02
N ARG A 177 -25.08 2.77 -16.18
CA ARG A 177 -25.74 3.50 -15.09
C ARG A 177 -24.80 3.87 -13.94
N ASP A 178 -23.64 3.22 -13.85
CA ASP A 178 -22.66 3.47 -12.78
C ASP A 178 -21.80 4.72 -13.04
N VAL A 179 -21.92 5.37 -14.21
CA VAL A 179 -21.15 6.57 -14.55
C VAL A 179 -21.35 7.65 -13.51
N GLY A 180 -20.24 8.09 -12.90
CA GLY A 180 -20.26 9.15 -11.88
C GLY A 180 -20.99 8.79 -10.58
N GLY A 181 -21.29 7.50 -10.35
CA GLY A 181 -21.94 7.03 -9.13
C GLY A 181 -21.11 7.19 -7.85
N GLY A 182 -19.83 7.53 -7.97
CA GLY A 182 -18.90 7.64 -6.85
C GLY A 182 -18.71 6.27 -6.18
N TRP A 183 -18.51 6.26 -4.87
CA TRP A 183 -18.65 5.01 -4.13
C TRP A 183 -20.11 4.59 -4.12
N PRO A 184 -20.47 3.40 -4.64
CA PRO A 184 -21.74 2.83 -4.26
C PRO A 184 -21.69 2.66 -2.75
N LEU A 185 -22.66 3.24 -2.04
CA LEU A 185 -22.95 2.88 -0.65
C LEU A 185 -23.02 1.35 -0.60
N ALA A 186 -21.96 0.77 -0.05
CA ALA A 186 -21.67 -0.66 0.07
C ALA A 186 -22.89 -1.58 -0.17
N THR A 187 -23.13 -2.00 -1.40
CA THR A 187 -24.09 -3.07 -1.72
C THR A 187 -23.69 -3.80 -2.99
N SER A 188 -22.60 -4.56 -2.92
CA SER A 188 -22.60 -5.92 -3.46
C SER A 188 -21.47 -6.68 -2.78
N THR A 189 -21.90 -7.72 -2.09
CA THR A 189 -21.16 -8.76 -1.37
C THR A 189 -20.01 -9.35 -2.17
#